data_AF-A0A7C5F602-F1
#
_entry.id   AF-A0A7C5F602-F1
#
_cell.length_a   1.000
_cell.length_b   1.000
_cell.length_c   1.000
_cell.angle_alpha   90.00
_cell.angle_beta   90.00
_cell.angle_gamma   90.00
#
_symmetry.space_group_name_H-M   'P 1'
#
loop_
_entity.id
_entity.type
_entity.pdbx_description
1 polymer ?
#
loop_
_entity_poly.entity_id
_entity_poly.type
_entity_poly.pdbx_seq_one_letter_code
_entity_poly.pdbx_strand_id
1 'polypeptide(L)'
;MENTLYYGDNLDILRKYIPDESIDLIYLDPPFNSKATYNLLFKEPTGQVSQAQITAFEDTWHWTKETENTYHEVIENRGTATNVVEMMNAFLAFVGRNDMMAYLTMMCIRLLELKRILKSTGSIYLHCDPTASHYLKILMDTVFGKKNLRNEIIWHYRRWTNVQKQFQRMHDIILYYSKGDDYTFNPLEVEMSESQRKKFERGWDQNVVMIEGRPQAQLIVYDQKKVNKAIKEGRIDKSRFARIVQRGVPQVSSPDVWIIPPINSQARERLGYPTQKPEALLDLIIKASSNKGDIVLDPFCGCGTATAVAQRLGRKWIGIDITHLAINLIKWRMRNQFGLLPGKDYKVIGEPADIAGARALAEQNRYQFQWWALSLVHARAYGDKKKGADTGIDGMIYFTDEKDKLKRVIIQVKSGTASVKDIRDLSGVMDREKAEMGIFITLEEPTNPMLREALTKGKYKSSSGGKSYPRIQILTIQQLLNGQQPQLSKSLTLDPYKKASRYNPEIENENGELFDL
;
A
#
# COMPACT_ATOMS: atom_id res chain seq x y z
N MET A 1 2.59 -21.41 -3.06
CA MET A 1 1.36 -20.75 -2.57
C MET A 1 0.60 -20.10 -3.72
N GLU A 2 -0.66 -19.72 -3.50
CA GLU A 2 -1.52 -18.97 -4.44
C GLU A 2 -1.71 -17.52 -3.96
N ASN A 3 -2.29 -16.67 -4.79
CA ASN A 3 -2.56 -15.28 -4.43
C ASN A 3 -3.50 -15.21 -3.22
N THR A 4 -3.09 -14.49 -2.18
CA THR A 4 -3.83 -14.47 -0.91
C THR A 4 -3.81 -13.09 -0.26
N LEU A 5 -4.97 -12.67 0.24
CA LEU A 5 -5.15 -11.45 1.01
C LEU A 5 -5.55 -11.84 2.44
N TYR A 6 -4.75 -11.45 3.43
CA TYR A 6 -5.03 -11.72 4.83
C TYR A 6 -5.50 -10.46 5.55
N TYR A 7 -6.62 -10.56 6.26
CA TYR A 7 -7.08 -9.61 7.24
C TYR A 7 -6.59 -10.00 8.62
N GLY A 8 -5.87 -9.10 9.30
CA GLY A 8 -5.42 -9.29 10.68
C GLY A 8 -4.06 -8.67 10.96
N ASP A 9 -3.57 -8.85 12.18
CA ASP A 9 -2.20 -8.46 12.52
C ASP A 9 -1.20 -9.32 11.75
N ASN A 10 -0.23 -8.65 11.11
CA ASN A 10 0.71 -9.33 10.26
C ASN A 10 1.64 -10.27 11.03
N LEU A 11 1.97 -10.01 12.31
CA LEU A 11 2.82 -10.90 13.09
C LEU A 11 2.17 -12.27 13.26
N ASP A 12 0.89 -12.29 13.62
CA ASP A 12 0.11 -13.53 13.78
C ASP A 12 -0.02 -14.28 12.46
N ILE A 13 -0.27 -13.55 11.37
CA ILE A 13 -0.42 -14.14 10.04
C ILE A 13 0.89 -14.75 9.55
N LEU A 14 2.01 -14.03 9.71
CA LEU A 14 3.35 -14.51 9.35
C LEU A 14 3.66 -15.83 10.06
N ARG A 15 3.34 -15.92 11.36
CA ARG A 15 3.57 -17.13 12.17
C ARG A 15 2.65 -18.28 11.81
N LYS A 16 1.36 -18.01 11.59
CA LYS A 16 0.33 -19.04 11.44
C LYS A 16 0.24 -19.60 10.03
N TYR A 17 0.43 -18.76 9.02
CA TYR A 17 0.07 -19.12 7.64
C TYR A 17 1.25 -19.13 6.67
N ILE A 18 2.35 -18.44 6.97
CA ILE A 18 3.44 -18.28 6.01
C ILE A 18 4.61 -19.22 6.37
N PRO A 19 4.90 -20.23 5.52
CA PRO A 19 5.99 -21.16 5.77
C PRO A 19 7.37 -20.49 5.70
N ASP A 20 8.34 -21.10 6.36
CA ASP A 20 9.75 -20.76 6.25
C ASP A 20 10.21 -20.78 4.79
N GLU A 21 11.10 -19.86 4.42
CA GLU A 21 11.78 -19.80 3.11
C GLU A 21 10.83 -19.96 1.90
N SER A 22 9.68 -19.31 1.96
CA SER A 22 8.61 -19.44 0.98
C SER A 22 8.37 -18.19 0.14
N ILE A 23 8.93 -17.05 0.54
CA ILE A 23 8.77 -15.74 -0.12
C ILE A 23 10.05 -15.35 -0.89
N ASP A 24 9.88 -14.82 -2.10
CA ASP A 24 10.98 -14.38 -2.97
C ASP A 24 11.33 -12.90 -2.74
N LEU A 25 10.30 -12.06 -2.59
CA LEU A 25 10.46 -10.62 -2.42
C LEU A 25 9.50 -10.07 -1.37
N ILE A 26 10.01 -9.24 -0.47
CA ILE A 26 9.20 -8.51 0.51
C ILE A 26 9.36 -7.02 0.25
N TYR A 27 8.24 -6.30 0.09
CA TYR A 27 8.20 -4.85 0.20
C TYR A 27 7.36 -4.48 1.42
N LEU A 28 7.84 -3.57 2.25
CA LEU A 28 7.10 -3.10 3.41
C LEU A 28 7.25 -1.60 3.60
N ASP A 29 6.12 -0.96 3.89
CA ASP A 29 5.99 0.47 4.21
C ASP A 29 5.24 0.61 5.54
N PRO A 30 5.89 0.22 6.65
CA PRO A 30 5.23 0.24 7.96
C PRO A 30 4.91 1.68 8.37
N PRO A 31 3.72 1.95 8.95
CA PRO A 31 3.40 3.27 9.45
C PRO A 31 4.34 3.61 10.61
N PHE A 32 4.97 4.78 10.56
CA PHE A 32 5.70 5.35 11.70
C PHE A 32 5.02 6.61 12.20
N ASN A 33 5.08 6.81 13.53
CA ASN A 33 4.44 7.86 14.32
C ASN A 33 4.72 9.28 13.79
N SER A 34 3.99 9.67 12.76
CA SER A 34 4.09 10.94 12.05
C SER A 34 3.33 12.05 12.76
N LYS A 35 2.58 11.71 13.83
CA LYS A 35 1.57 12.56 14.48
C LYS A 35 0.50 13.07 13.50
N ALA A 36 0.43 12.50 12.29
CA ALA A 36 -0.53 12.86 11.28
C ALA A 36 -1.81 12.07 11.54
N THR A 37 -2.92 12.78 11.76
CA THR A 37 -4.24 12.16 11.62
C THR A 37 -4.45 11.92 10.13
N TYR A 38 -4.27 10.68 9.69
CA TYR A 38 -4.48 10.33 8.30
C TYR A 38 -5.98 10.28 8.04
N ASN A 39 -6.49 11.33 7.44
CA ASN A 39 -7.87 11.38 7.05
C ASN A 39 -8.03 10.71 5.69
N LEU A 40 -8.88 9.68 5.59
CA LEU A 40 -9.38 9.26 4.28
C LEU A 40 -10.24 10.39 3.73
N LEU A 41 -9.66 11.15 2.82
CA LEU A 41 -10.38 12.17 2.06
C LEU A 41 -11.13 11.48 0.92
N PHE A 42 -12.33 10.99 1.23
CA PHE A 42 -13.28 10.67 0.17
C PHE A 42 -13.81 12.00 -0.39
N LYS A 43 -13.35 12.40 -1.58
CA LYS A 43 -13.94 13.54 -2.28
C LYS A 43 -15.41 13.23 -2.57
N GLU A 44 -16.28 14.19 -2.31
CA GLU A 44 -17.65 14.09 -2.82
C GLU A 44 -17.58 14.12 -4.35
N PRO A 45 -18.47 13.38 -5.03
CA PRO A 45 -18.56 13.43 -6.49
C PRO A 45 -18.78 14.83 -7.08
N THR A 46 -19.25 15.79 -6.26
CA THR A 46 -19.39 17.22 -6.58
C THR A 46 -18.06 17.98 -6.65
N GLY A 47 -16.93 17.32 -6.38
CA GLY A 47 -15.60 17.97 -6.34
C GLY A 47 -15.32 18.76 -5.07
N GLN A 48 -16.32 18.94 -4.19
CA GLN A 48 -16.12 19.48 -2.86
C GLN A 48 -15.46 18.44 -1.95
N VAL A 49 -14.52 18.90 -1.13
CA VAL A 49 -13.90 18.07 -0.09
C VAL A 49 -14.97 17.85 0.97
N SER A 50 -15.47 16.62 1.10
CA SER A 50 -16.41 16.26 2.16
C SER A 50 -15.77 16.58 3.52
N GLN A 51 -16.55 17.17 4.43
CA GLN A 51 -16.15 17.37 5.82
C GLN A 51 -16.00 16.04 6.58
N ALA A 52 -16.51 14.92 6.04
CA ALA A 52 -16.31 13.61 6.63
C ALA A 52 -14.86 13.16 6.45
N GLN A 53 -14.04 13.51 7.44
CA GLN A 53 -12.67 13.03 7.60
C GLN A 53 -12.73 11.76 8.44
N ILE A 54 -12.57 10.59 7.82
CA ILE A 54 -12.34 9.39 8.61
C ILE A 54 -10.89 9.41 9.04
N THR A 55 -10.62 9.55 10.33
CA THR A 55 -9.32 9.20 10.91
C THR A 55 -9.06 7.73 10.58
N ALA A 56 -8.37 7.47 9.48
CA ALA A 56 -8.09 6.16 8.95
C ALA A 56 -7.04 5.43 9.80
N PHE A 57 -6.25 6.20 10.54
CA PHE A 57 -5.15 5.73 11.37
C PHE A 57 -5.00 6.69 12.56
N GLU A 58 -5.23 6.20 13.77
CA GLU A 58 -4.52 6.76 14.93
C GLU A 58 -3.17 6.05 14.99
N ASP A 59 -2.09 6.83 14.91
CA ASP A 59 -0.71 6.36 15.07
C ASP A 59 -0.60 5.64 16.44
N THR A 60 -0.43 4.32 16.42
CA THR A 60 -0.79 3.45 17.57
C THR A 60 0.40 2.75 18.23
N TRP A 61 1.63 3.20 17.94
CA TRP A 61 2.81 2.65 18.61
C TRP A 61 2.98 3.32 19.96
N HIS A 62 2.38 2.73 20.99
CA HIS A 62 2.56 3.15 22.37
C HIS A 62 3.24 2.06 23.19
N TRP A 63 4.01 2.48 24.19
CA TRP A 63 4.58 1.54 25.14
C TRP A 63 3.47 1.04 26.08
N THR A 64 2.83 -0.06 25.71
CA THR A 64 1.75 -0.71 26.45
C THR A 64 2.25 -2.00 27.12
N LYS A 65 1.37 -2.65 27.89
CA LYS A 65 1.68 -3.97 28.45
C LYS A 65 1.92 -5.03 27.36
N GLU A 66 1.22 -4.92 26.23
CA GLU A 66 1.45 -5.78 25.07
C GLU A 66 2.85 -5.57 24.50
N THR A 67 3.24 -4.31 24.27
CA THR A 67 4.59 -3.96 23.81
C THR A 67 5.68 -4.47 24.77
N GLU A 68 5.49 -4.32 26.08
CA GLU A 68 6.45 -4.85 27.06
C GLU A 68 6.52 -6.39 26.97
N ASN A 69 5.39 -7.08 26.83
CA ASN A 69 5.39 -8.54 26.67
C ASN A 69 6.11 -8.98 25.39
N THR A 70 5.89 -8.29 24.27
CA THR A 70 6.62 -8.55 23.00
C THR A 70 8.11 -8.28 23.15
N TYR A 71 8.50 -7.24 23.89
CA TYR A 71 9.90 -6.98 24.21
C TYR A 71 10.52 -8.16 24.96
N HIS A 72 9.86 -8.63 26.03
CA HIS A 72 10.26 -9.81 26.79
C HIS A 72 10.36 -11.05 25.91
N GLU A 73 9.40 -11.27 25.01
CA GLU A 73 9.44 -12.37 24.05
C GLU A 73 10.73 -12.33 23.21
N VAL A 74 11.11 -11.16 22.70
CA VAL A 74 12.35 -11.02 21.91
C VAL A 74 13.58 -11.34 22.75
N ILE A 75 13.70 -10.82 23.97
CA ILE A 75 14.92 -10.93 24.77
C ILE A 75 15.06 -12.26 25.54
N GLU A 76 13.95 -12.95 25.83
CA GLU A 76 13.94 -14.21 26.60
C GLU A 76 13.88 -15.46 25.70
N ASN A 77 13.49 -15.31 24.43
CA ASN A 77 13.42 -16.43 23.51
C ASN A 77 14.81 -16.97 23.16
N ARG A 78 15.06 -18.25 23.48
CA ARG A 78 16.33 -18.94 23.23
C ARG A 78 16.71 -19.02 21.75
N GLY A 79 15.75 -18.90 20.84
CA GLY A 79 15.97 -18.87 19.40
C GLY A 79 16.40 -17.49 18.86
N THR A 80 16.27 -16.43 19.66
CA THR A 80 16.69 -15.08 19.25
C THR A 80 18.22 -14.99 19.27
N ALA A 81 18.80 -14.47 18.19
CA ALA A 81 20.24 -14.27 18.09
C ALA A 81 20.74 -13.26 19.15
N THR A 82 21.89 -13.55 19.77
CA THR A 82 22.46 -12.74 20.86
C THR A 82 22.61 -11.26 20.50
N ASN A 83 23.05 -10.96 19.28
CA ASN A 83 23.20 -9.58 18.80
C ASN A 83 21.87 -8.81 18.75
N VAL A 84 20.75 -9.50 18.48
CA VAL A 84 19.41 -8.89 18.52
C VAL A 84 19.02 -8.55 19.95
N VAL A 85 19.26 -9.47 20.89
CA VAL A 85 18.98 -9.25 22.33
C VAL A 85 19.80 -8.06 22.87
N GLU A 86 21.10 -8.03 22.57
CA GLU A 86 21.99 -6.94 22.97
C GLU A 86 21.54 -5.60 22.39
N MET A 87 21.20 -5.57 21.10
CA MET A 87 20.72 -4.35 20.45
C MET A 87 19.39 -3.88 21.03
N MET A 88 18.44 -4.78 21.35
CA MET A 88 17.15 -4.39 21.94
C MET A 88 17.32 -3.79 23.34
N ASN A 89 18.19 -4.39 24.16
CA ASN A 89 18.56 -3.84 25.46
C ASN A 89 19.24 -2.46 25.32
N ALA A 90 20.14 -2.32 24.35
CA ALA A 90 20.81 -1.04 24.06
C ALA A 90 19.82 0.04 23.61
N PHE A 91 18.85 -0.29 22.74
CA PHE A 91 17.80 0.64 22.35
C PHE A 91 16.91 1.03 23.53
N LEU A 92 16.48 0.09 24.36
CA LEU A 92 15.66 0.41 25.53
C LEU A 92 16.41 1.33 26.50
N ALA A 93 17.70 1.06 26.74
CA ALA A 93 18.53 1.88 27.61
C ALA A 93 18.80 3.29 27.03
N PHE A 94 18.97 3.40 25.71
CA PHE A 94 19.30 4.66 25.04
C PHE A 94 18.07 5.54 24.76
N VAL A 95 17.01 4.96 24.19
CA VAL A 95 15.81 5.67 23.76
C VAL A 95 14.80 5.81 24.90
N GLY A 96 14.77 4.86 25.84
CA GLY A 96 13.78 4.80 26.93
C GLY A 96 12.42 4.26 26.48
N ARG A 97 11.54 4.02 27.45
CA ARG A 97 10.16 3.54 27.21
C ARG A 97 9.28 4.66 26.63
N ASN A 98 9.10 4.67 25.32
CA ASN A 98 8.28 5.62 24.59
C ASN A 98 7.76 5.02 23.28
N ASP A 99 7.04 5.82 22.49
CA ASP A 99 6.45 5.41 21.21
C ASP A 99 7.50 4.91 20.20
N MET A 100 8.69 5.49 20.17
CA MET A 100 9.78 5.03 19.31
C MET A 100 10.24 3.63 19.73
N MET A 101 10.46 3.41 21.02
CA MET A 101 10.86 2.09 21.51
C MET A 101 9.75 1.05 21.31
N ALA A 102 8.48 1.45 21.43
CA ALA A 102 7.35 0.58 21.12
C ALA A 102 7.34 0.15 19.66
N TYR A 103 7.53 1.11 18.76
CA TYR A 103 7.68 0.86 17.33
C TYR A 103 8.84 -0.09 17.04
N LEU A 104 10.02 0.15 17.63
CA LEU A 104 11.20 -0.70 17.41
C LEU A 104 11.01 -2.12 17.91
N THR A 105 10.36 -2.32 19.06
CA THR A 105 9.99 -3.65 19.55
C THR A 105 9.07 -4.37 18.58
N MET A 106 8.02 -3.70 18.12
CA MET A 106 7.03 -4.29 17.22
C MET A 106 7.58 -4.57 15.83
N MET A 107 8.49 -3.71 15.34
CA MET A 107 9.21 -3.95 14.10
C MET A 107 10.24 -5.07 14.25
N CYS A 108 10.95 -5.17 15.37
CA CYS A 108 11.97 -6.20 15.59
C CYS A 108 11.39 -7.61 15.44
N ILE A 109 10.30 -7.90 16.16
CA ILE A 109 9.69 -9.23 16.10
C ILE A 109 9.15 -9.54 14.69
N ARG A 110 8.59 -8.54 13.98
CA ARG A 110 8.12 -8.69 12.60
C ARG A 110 9.28 -8.94 11.64
N LEU A 111 10.39 -8.22 11.78
CA LEU A 111 11.58 -8.41 10.94
C LEU A 111 12.22 -9.79 11.14
N LEU A 112 12.19 -10.33 12.36
CA LEU A 112 12.62 -11.71 12.63
C LEU A 112 11.76 -12.72 11.86
N GLU A 113 10.44 -12.57 11.89
CA GLU A 113 9.51 -13.43 11.12
C GLU A 113 9.68 -13.24 9.60
N LEU A 114 9.84 -11.99 9.13
CA LEU A 114 10.09 -11.69 7.72
C LEU A 114 11.39 -12.34 7.23
N LYS A 115 12.44 -12.36 8.06
CA LYS A 115 13.69 -13.07 7.75
C LYS A 115 13.50 -14.59 7.70
N ARG A 116 12.66 -15.17 8.58
CA ARG A 116 12.35 -16.61 8.59
C ARG A 116 11.70 -17.04 7.28
N ILE A 117 10.69 -16.30 6.83
CA ILE A 117 9.89 -16.68 5.65
C ILE A 117 10.55 -16.33 4.31
N LEU A 118 11.51 -15.40 4.28
CA LEU A 118 12.21 -15.02 3.07
C LEU A 118 13.12 -16.18 2.63
N LYS A 119 13.18 -16.49 1.33
CA LYS A 119 14.12 -17.47 0.78
C LYS A 119 15.56 -16.98 0.95
N SER A 120 16.53 -17.91 0.96
CA SER A 120 17.97 -17.56 0.93
C SER A 120 18.33 -16.65 -0.25
N THR A 121 17.65 -16.83 -1.39
CA THR A 121 17.76 -16.00 -2.61
C THR A 121 16.92 -14.73 -2.61
N GLY A 122 16.13 -14.52 -1.55
CA GLY A 122 15.14 -13.47 -1.49
C GLY A 122 15.68 -12.11 -1.06
N SER A 123 14.89 -11.08 -1.36
CA SER A 123 15.18 -9.68 -1.09
C SER A 123 14.09 -9.01 -0.27
N ILE A 124 14.45 -8.01 0.54
CA ILE A 124 13.53 -7.20 1.34
C ILE A 124 13.82 -5.71 1.13
N TYR A 125 12.75 -4.95 0.93
CA TYR A 125 12.75 -3.50 0.76
C TYR A 125 11.90 -2.84 1.84
N LEU A 126 12.55 -2.08 2.73
CA LEU A 126 11.89 -1.35 3.81
C LEU A 126 11.85 0.13 3.49
N HIS A 127 10.66 0.67 3.25
CA HIS A 127 10.44 2.12 3.16
C HIS A 127 10.52 2.72 4.57
N CYS A 128 11.38 3.72 4.75
CA CYS A 128 11.58 4.36 6.05
C CYS A 128 10.99 5.77 6.09
N ASP A 129 10.22 6.07 7.14
CA ASP A 129 9.97 7.46 7.55
C ASP A 129 11.27 8.10 8.05
N PRO A 130 11.53 9.39 7.74
CA PRO A 130 12.74 10.08 8.19
C PRO A 130 13.00 10.00 9.70
N THR A 131 11.96 9.93 10.52
CA THR A 131 12.06 9.95 11.99
C THR A 131 12.62 8.64 12.56
N ALA A 132 12.27 7.50 11.96
CA ALA A 132 12.71 6.18 12.42
C ALA A 132 13.81 5.54 11.57
N SER A 133 14.08 6.11 10.39
CA SER A 133 14.99 5.55 9.37
C SER A 133 16.31 5.00 9.92
N HIS A 134 16.99 5.73 10.81
CA HIS A 134 18.30 5.34 11.33
C HIS A 134 18.20 4.21 12.37
N TYR A 135 17.16 4.23 13.20
CA TYR A 135 16.88 3.13 14.14
C TYR A 135 16.51 1.85 13.39
N LEU A 136 15.68 1.96 12.34
CA LEU A 136 15.33 0.86 11.46
C LEU A 136 16.56 0.32 10.72
N LYS A 137 17.48 1.18 10.28
CA LYS A 137 18.74 0.74 9.64
C LYS A 137 19.59 -0.13 10.57
N ILE A 138 19.76 0.29 11.82
CA ILE A 138 20.50 -0.48 12.83
C ILE A 138 19.78 -1.81 13.12
N LEU A 139 18.45 -1.78 13.21
CA LEU A 139 17.65 -2.98 13.41
C LEU A 139 17.77 -3.96 12.23
N MET A 140 17.71 -3.46 10.98
CA MET A 140 17.92 -4.24 9.76
C MET A 140 19.34 -4.82 9.70
N ASP A 141 20.36 -4.04 10.03
CA ASP A 141 21.75 -4.53 10.13
C ASP A 141 21.90 -5.67 11.14
N THR A 142 21.17 -5.59 12.24
CA THR A 142 21.21 -6.59 13.31
C THR A 142 20.47 -7.86 12.92
N VAL A 143 19.28 -7.72 12.30
CA VAL A 143 18.44 -8.86 11.89
C VAL A 143 18.98 -9.52 10.62
N PHE A 144 19.17 -8.77 9.54
CA PHE A 144 19.59 -9.31 8.24
C PHE A 144 21.10 -9.40 8.07
N GLY A 145 21.87 -8.67 8.90
CA GLY A 145 23.33 -8.62 8.83
C GLY A 145 23.81 -7.43 8.01
N LYS A 146 24.72 -6.62 8.56
CA LYS A 146 25.28 -5.43 7.88
C LYS A 146 25.88 -5.71 6.49
N LYS A 147 26.45 -6.91 6.28
CA LYS A 147 27.02 -7.33 4.98
C LYS A 147 25.97 -7.57 3.91
N ASN A 148 24.71 -7.70 4.33
CA ASN A 148 23.57 -8.01 3.49
C ASN A 148 22.79 -6.78 3.04
N LEU A 149 23.20 -5.58 3.48
CA LEU A 149 22.77 -4.34 2.85
C LEU A 149 23.29 -4.31 1.42
N ARG A 150 22.38 -4.05 0.48
CA ARG A 150 22.72 -3.87 -0.93
C ARG A 150 22.81 -2.40 -1.25
N ASN A 151 21.71 -1.67 -1.05
CA ASN A 151 21.66 -0.24 -1.29
C ASN A 151 20.79 0.48 -0.25
N GLU A 152 21.12 1.74 -0.03
CA GLU A 152 20.17 2.74 0.46
C GLU A 152 19.65 3.50 -0.76
N ILE A 153 18.37 3.29 -1.10
CA ILE A 153 17.75 3.86 -2.28
C ILE A 153 17.08 5.17 -1.91
N ILE A 154 17.38 6.22 -2.66
CA ILE A 154 16.80 7.55 -2.49
C ILE A 154 15.66 7.72 -3.47
N TRP A 155 14.42 7.68 -2.98
CA TRP A 155 13.27 8.05 -3.79
C TRP A 155 13.12 9.58 -3.77
N HIS A 156 13.63 10.23 -4.81
CA HIS A 156 13.55 11.67 -4.98
C HIS A 156 12.26 12.09 -5.68
N TYR A 157 11.63 13.14 -5.16
CA TYR A 157 10.44 13.74 -5.73
C TYR A 157 10.42 15.25 -5.56
N ARG A 158 9.68 15.93 -6.44
CA ARG A 158 9.47 17.38 -6.34
C ARG A 158 8.17 17.72 -5.63
N ARG A 159 8.22 18.74 -4.76
CA ARG A 159 7.06 19.38 -4.13
C ARG A 159 7.15 20.89 -4.34
N TRP A 160 6.01 21.57 -4.39
CA TRP A 160 5.96 23.03 -4.43
C TRP A 160 6.74 23.63 -3.26
N THR A 161 7.55 24.65 -3.57
CA THR A 161 8.43 25.32 -2.60
C THR A 161 7.61 26.13 -1.62
N ASN A 162 7.82 25.90 -0.32
CA ASN A 162 7.33 26.76 0.75
C ASN A 162 8.53 27.33 1.51
N VAL A 163 8.47 28.61 1.91
CA VAL A 163 9.50 29.22 2.76
C VAL A 163 9.52 28.48 4.10
N GLN A 164 10.67 27.90 4.45
CA GLN A 164 10.86 27.15 5.70
C GLN A 164 12.19 27.55 6.35
N LYS A 165 12.33 27.24 7.65
CA LYS A 165 13.57 27.43 8.42
C LYS A 165 14.59 26.30 8.23
N GLN A 166 14.40 25.45 7.23
CA GLN A 166 15.22 24.27 6.94
C GLN A 166 15.14 23.94 5.45
N PHE A 167 16.04 23.06 4.97
CA PHE A 167 15.96 22.52 3.62
C PHE A 167 14.64 21.77 3.40
N GLN A 168 14.06 21.95 2.22
CA GLN A 168 12.83 21.26 1.85
C GLN A 168 13.09 19.74 1.76
N ARG A 169 12.24 18.95 2.41
CA ARG A 169 12.27 17.48 2.28
C ARG A 169 11.72 17.08 0.91
N MET A 170 12.58 16.44 0.12
CA MET A 170 12.35 16.11 -1.29
C MET A 170 12.72 14.66 -1.62
N HIS A 171 12.86 13.82 -0.60
CA HIS A 171 13.11 12.41 -0.81
C HIS A 171 12.65 11.59 0.39
N ASP A 172 12.41 10.30 0.13
CA ASP A 172 12.31 9.26 1.14
C ASP A 172 13.44 8.24 0.94
N ILE A 173 13.72 7.43 1.97
CA ILE A 173 14.76 6.41 1.96
C ILE A 173 14.11 5.02 1.94
N ILE A 174 14.62 4.14 1.08
CA ILE A 174 14.23 2.72 1.02
C ILE A 174 15.48 1.88 1.25
N LEU A 175 15.45 1.06 2.29
CA LEU A 175 16.54 0.14 2.61
C LEU A 175 16.37 -1.17 1.85
N TYR A 176 17.37 -1.55 1.06
CA TYR A 176 17.38 -2.81 0.30
C TYR A 176 18.39 -3.80 0.90
N TYR A 177 17.89 -4.94 1.37
CA TYR A 177 18.69 -6.07 1.84
C TYR A 177 18.39 -7.35 1.06
N SER A 178 19.39 -8.21 0.93
CA SER A 178 19.18 -9.63 0.57
C SER A 178 19.22 -10.51 1.83
N LYS A 179 18.65 -11.72 1.78
CA LYS A 179 18.81 -12.68 2.90
C LYS A 179 20.21 -13.28 2.93
N GLY A 180 20.71 -13.69 1.77
CA GLY A 180 22.01 -14.31 1.56
C GLY A 180 22.88 -13.58 0.54
N ASP A 181 24.02 -14.19 0.22
CA ASP A 181 24.98 -13.68 -0.76
C ASP A 181 24.62 -14.08 -2.21
N ASP A 182 23.84 -15.16 -2.38
CA ASP A 182 23.22 -15.55 -3.65
C ASP A 182 21.77 -15.06 -3.65
N TYR A 183 21.44 -14.06 -4.45
CA TYR A 183 20.13 -13.40 -4.45
C TYR A 183 19.69 -12.98 -5.85
N THR A 184 18.37 -12.94 -6.06
CA THR A 184 17.78 -12.51 -7.33
C THR A 184 17.96 -11.00 -7.53
N PHE A 185 18.68 -10.62 -8.59
CA PHE A 185 18.76 -9.24 -9.06
C PHE A 185 18.82 -9.19 -10.60
N ASN A 186 17.80 -8.61 -11.21
CA ASN A 186 17.69 -8.36 -12.64
C ASN A 186 18.12 -6.90 -12.90
N PRO A 187 19.28 -6.68 -13.55
CA PRO A 187 19.72 -5.32 -13.87
C PRO A 187 18.65 -4.59 -14.69
N LEU A 188 18.20 -3.45 -14.19
CA LEU A 188 17.28 -2.59 -14.91
C LEU A 188 18.11 -1.65 -15.79
N GLU A 189 17.99 -1.81 -17.10
CA GLU A 189 18.58 -0.87 -18.06
C GLU A 189 17.77 0.43 -18.06
N VAL A 190 18.48 1.56 -18.02
CA VAL A 190 17.88 2.88 -18.20
C VAL A 190 18.46 3.54 -19.44
N GLU A 191 17.69 4.45 -20.03
CA GLU A 191 18.16 5.23 -21.16
C GLU A 191 19.42 6.02 -20.80
N MET A 192 20.31 6.12 -21.78
CA MET A 192 21.52 6.93 -21.63
C MET A 192 21.14 8.41 -21.67
N SER A 193 21.69 9.20 -20.74
CA SER A 193 21.63 10.65 -20.84
C SER A 193 22.22 11.14 -22.17
N GLU A 194 21.82 12.32 -22.63
CA GLU A 194 22.34 12.93 -23.87
C GLU A 194 23.88 13.05 -23.85
N SER A 195 24.45 13.37 -22.68
CA SER A 195 25.91 13.43 -22.48
C SER A 195 26.57 12.06 -22.65
N GLN A 196 25.98 11.02 -22.07
CA GLN A 196 26.44 9.64 -22.26
C GLN A 196 26.33 9.25 -23.75
N ARG A 197 25.16 9.45 -24.36
CA ARG A 197 24.92 9.17 -25.79
C ARG A 197 25.94 9.84 -26.69
N LYS A 198 26.23 11.13 -26.51
CA LYS A 198 27.26 11.88 -27.26
C LYS A 198 28.66 11.25 -27.12
N LYS A 199 29.02 10.78 -25.92
CA LYS A 199 30.31 10.08 -25.71
C LYS A 199 30.39 8.76 -26.48
N PHE A 200 29.28 8.00 -26.53
CA PHE A 200 29.21 6.75 -27.29
C PHE A 200 29.19 6.98 -28.80
N GLU A 201 28.41 7.96 -29.26
CA GLU A 201 28.40 8.38 -30.66
C GLU A 201 29.79 8.82 -31.13
N ARG A 202 30.54 9.52 -30.26
CA ARG A 202 31.94 9.87 -30.53
C ARG A 202 32.84 8.63 -30.65
N GLY A 203 32.60 7.59 -29.86
CA GLY A 203 33.34 6.32 -29.89
C GLY A 203 34.53 6.23 -28.93
N TRP A 204 34.79 7.28 -28.14
CA TRP A 204 35.78 7.30 -27.08
C TRP A 204 35.48 8.35 -26.01
N ASP A 205 36.07 8.17 -24.83
CA ASP A 205 36.11 9.16 -23.75
C ASP A 205 37.50 9.25 -23.11
N GLN A 206 37.72 10.28 -22.30
CA GLN A 206 38.96 10.43 -21.53
C GLN A 206 38.65 10.77 -20.07
N ASN A 207 39.39 10.17 -19.16
CA ASN A 207 39.34 10.47 -17.74
C ASN A 207 40.74 10.51 -17.14
N VAL A 208 40.85 10.96 -15.90
CA VAL A 208 42.10 10.95 -15.13
C VAL A 208 42.00 9.86 -14.08
N VAL A 209 43.03 9.04 -13.98
CA VAL A 209 43.15 7.95 -13.01
C VAL A 209 44.43 8.11 -12.21
N MET A 210 44.42 7.65 -10.95
CA MET A 210 45.61 7.62 -10.12
C MET A 210 46.43 6.37 -10.44
N ILE A 211 47.65 6.54 -10.95
CA ILE A 211 48.61 5.47 -11.20
C ILE A 211 49.84 5.78 -10.36
N GLU A 212 50.17 4.86 -9.44
CA GLU A 212 51.29 5.03 -8.49
C GLU A 212 51.21 6.36 -7.71
N GLY A 213 49.99 6.75 -7.31
CA GLY A 213 49.76 7.98 -6.55
C GLY A 213 49.84 9.28 -7.37
N ARG A 214 49.94 9.22 -8.71
CA ARG A 214 49.96 10.41 -9.59
C ARG A 214 48.76 10.42 -10.55
N PRO A 215 48.15 11.60 -10.82
CA PRO A 215 47.05 11.72 -11.78
C PRO A 215 47.58 11.58 -13.21
N GLN A 216 47.03 10.62 -13.96
CA GLN A 216 47.41 10.37 -15.35
C GLN A 216 46.16 10.23 -16.23
N ALA A 217 46.26 10.74 -17.47
CA ALA A 217 45.16 10.66 -18.42
C ALA A 217 45.03 9.24 -18.98
N GLN A 218 43.79 8.77 -19.08
CA GLN A 218 43.40 7.48 -19.63
C GLN A 218 42.41 7.70 -20.78
N LEU A 219 42.64 7.02 -21.90
CA LEU A 219 41.72 6.97 -23.04
C LEU A 219 40.82 5.73 -22.91
N ILE A 220 39.51 5.94 -22.95
CA ILE A 220 38.49 4.89 -22.95
C ILE A 220 37.97 4.74 -24.38
N VAL A 221 38.06 3.53 -24.93
CA VAL A 221 37.69 3.24 -26.33
C VAL A 221 36.41 2.41 -26.34
N TYR A 222 35.35 2.95 -26.95
CA TYR A 222 34.07 2.26 -27.15
C TYR A 222 33.92 1.73 -28.57
N ASP A 223 34.49 2.44 -29.56
CA ASP A 223 34.51 2.03 -30.97
C ASP A 223 35.94 2.15 -31.51
N GLN A 224 36.57 0.98 -31.70
CA GLN A 224 37.94 0.90 -32.16
C GLN A 224 38.14 1.50 -33.57
N LYS A 225 37.14 1.39 -34.45
CA LYS A 225 37.24 1.94 -35.82
C LYS A 225 37.23 3.45 -35.78
N LYS A 226 36.35 4.06 -34.98
CA LYS A 226 36.28 5.52 -34.81
C LYS A 226 37.54 6.08 -34.17
N VAL A 227 38.08 5.41 -33.15
CA VAL A 227 39.33 5.82 -32.49
C VAL A 227 40.50 5.76 -33.45
N ASN A 228 40.67 4.66 -34.19
CA ASN A 228 41.75 4.52 -35.17
C ASN A 228 41.68 5.61 -36.25
N LYS A 229 40.47 5.93 -36.73
CA LYS A 229 40.25 7.04 -37.66
C LYS A 229 40.63 8.38 -37.04
N ALA A 230 40.21 8.65 -35.80
CA ALA A 230 40.52 9.89 -35.10
C ALA A 230 42.02 10.08 -34.82
N ILE A 231 42.75 9.00 -34.52
CA ILE A 231 44.22 9.03 -34.39
C ILE A 231 44.87 9.35 -35.74
N LYS A 232 44.44 8.69 -36.83
CA LYS A 232 44.99 8.92 -38.17
C LYS A 232 44.78 10.37 -38.64
N GLU A 233 43.65 10.97 -38.27
CA GLU A 233 43.33 12.36 -38.58
C GLU A 233 43.93 13.37 -37.59
N GLY A 234 44.76 12.92 -36.63
CA GLY A 234 45.41 13.80 -35.65
C GLY A 234 44.48 14.37 -34.56
N ARG A 235 43.24 13.89 -34.47
CA ARG A 235 42.26 14.31 -33.46
C ARG A 235 42.52 13.71 -32.07
N ILE A 236 43.30 12.63 -32.00
CA ILE A 236 43.75 11.99 -30.76
C ILE A 236 45.26 11.79 -30.83
N ASP A 237 45.98 12.39 -29.89
CA ASP A 237 47.40 12.16 -29.67
C ASP A 237 47.59 11.08 -28.60
N LYS A 238 47.98 9.87 -29.03
CA LYS A 238 48.16 8.71 -28.13
C LYS A 238 49.20 8.97 -27.04
N SER A 239 50.21 9.81 -27.29
CA SER A 239 51.30 10.05 -26.35
C SER A 239 50.85 10.74 -25.06
N ARG A 240 49.67 11.38 -25.08
CA ARG A 240 49.08 12.07 -23.92
C ARG A 240 48.42 11.13 -22.91
N PHE A 241 48.20 9.87 -23.27
CA PHE A 241 47.49 8.91 -22.44
C PHE A 241 48.45 7.86 -21.90
N ALA A 242 48.52 7.75 -20.58
CA ALA A 242 49.33 6.72 -19.92
C ALA A 242 48.72 5.32 -20.09
N ARG A 243 47.40 5.25 -20.33
CA ARG A 243 46.68 4.00 -20.51
C ARG A 243 45.55 4.14 -21.52
N ILE A 244 45.37 3.11 -22.35
CA ILE A 244 44.22 2.96 -23.24
C ILE A 244 43.42 1.75 -22.77
N VAL A 245 42.13 1.91 -22.54
CA VAL A 245 41.23 0.86 -22.06
C VAL A 245 40.09 0.68 -23.06
N GLN A 246 39.95 -0.52 -23.59
CA GLN A 246 38.81 -0.88 -24.42
C GLN A 246 37.62 -1.26 -23.53
N ARG A 247 36.45 -0.69 -23.80
CA ARG A 247 35.19 -1.00 -23.12
C ARG A 247 34.11 -1.29 -24.16
N GLY A 248 33.22 -2.23 -23.86
CA GLY A 248 31.99 -2.41 -24.64
C GLY A 248 31.04 -1.22 -24.48
N VAL A 249 29.90 -1.26 -25.19
CA VAL A 249 28.79 -0.33 -24.94
C VAL A 249 28.32 -0.56 -23.50
N PRO A 250 28.39 0.43 -22.60
CA PRO A 250 27.93 0.27 -21.23
C PRO A 250 26.42 0.10 -21.21
N GLN A 251 25.96 -0.99 -20.61
CA GLN A 251 24.60 -1.03 -20.07
C GLN A 251 24.58 -0.05 -18.89
N VAL A 252 23.73 0.98 -18.97
CA VAL A 252 23.55 1.90 -17.85
C VAL A 252 22.60 1.20 -16.89
N SER A 253 23.16 0.68 -15.80
CA SER A 253 22.36 0.17 -14.69
C SER A 253 21.60 1.34 -14.08
N SER A 254 20.34 1.09 -13.69
CA SER A 254 19.56 2.03 -12.91
C SER A 254 20.37 2.52 -11.70
N PRO A 255 20.43 3.84 -11.45
CA PRO A 255 21.02 4.37 -10.23
C PRO A 255 20.18 3.98 -9.00
N ASP A 256 20.72 4.21 -7.81
CA ASP A 256 20.01 4.10 -6.52
C ASP A 256 19.31 5.39 -6.11
N VAL A 257 19.37 6.44 -6.93
CA VAL A 257 18.56 7.64 -6.82
C VAL A 257 17.45 7.60 -7.86
N TRP A 258 16.21 7.38 -7.41
CA TRP A 258 15.04 7.24 -8.28
C TRP A 258 14.22 8.52 -8.28
N ILE A 259 14.07 9.13 -9.46
CA ILE A 259 13.28 10.34 -9.64
C ILE A 259 11.89 9.92 -10.08
N ILE A 260 10.97 9.76 -9.11
CA ILE A 260 9.60 9.32 -9.37
C ILE A 260 8.64 10.31 -8.70
N PRO A 261 7.78 11.01 -9.46
CA PRO A 261 6.81 11.92 -8.86
C PRO A 261 5.86 11.22 -7.86
N PRO A 262 5.38 11.91 -6.82
CA PRO A 262 4.37 11.36 -5.94
C PRO A 262 3.02 11.36 -6.67
N ILE A 263 2.10 10.49 -6.25
CA ILE A 263 0.77 10.39 -6.87
C ILE A 263 0.00 11.70 -6.70
N ASN A 264 -0.19 12.41 -7.80
CA ASN A 264 -0.99 13.63 -7.84
C ASN A 264 -2.50 13.31 -7.77
N SER A 265 -3.35 14.33 -7.60
CA SER A 265 -4.79 14.12 -7.39
C SER A 265 -5.58 13.61 -8.61
N GLN A 266 -5.01 13.76 -9.81
CA GLN A 266 -5.59 13.39 -11.11
C GLN A 266 -4.99 12.09 -11.68
N ALA A 267 -3.98 11.52 -11.03
CA ALA A 267 -3.30 10.32 -11.50
C ALA A 267 -4.29 9.15 -11.68
N ARG A 268 -4.17 8.44 -12.80
CA ARG A 268 -5.04 7.32 -13.18
C ARG A 268 -4.98 6.14 -12.21
N GLU A 269 -3.84 5.93 -11.58
CA GLU A 269 -3.62 4.89 -10.57
C GLU A 269 -4.22 5.24 -9.19
N ARG A 270 -4.61 6.51 -8.96
CA ARG A 270 -5.00 6.98 -7.63
C ARG A 270 -6.34 6.38 -7.20
N LEU A 271 -6.34 5.69 -6.06
CA LEU A 271 -7.52 5.05 -5.48
C LEU A 271 -8.25 5.88 -4.43
N GLY A 272 -7.59 6.90 -3.90
CA GLY A 272 -8.12 7.74 -2.81
C GLY A 272 -7.74 7.26 -1.41
N TYR A 273 -6.94 6.21 -1.30
CA TYR A 273 -6.32 5.78 -0.05
C TYR A 273 -5.19 6.76 0.35
N PRO A 274 -5.02 7.10 1.65
CA PRO A 274 -3.88 7.87 2.14
C PRO A 274 -2.56 7.19 1.77
N THR A 275 -1.50 7.98 1.62
CA THR A 275 -0.11 7.47 1.48
C THR A 275 0.18 6.45 0.37
N GLN A 276 -0.74 6.28 -0.60
CA GLN A 276 -0.57 5.39 -1.75
C GLN A 276 0.77 5.66 -2.47
N LYS A 277 1.57 4.60 -2.61
CA LYS A 277 2.84 4.63 -3.33
C LYS A 277 2.62 4.52 -4.85
N PRO A 278 3.39 5.23 -5.69
CA PRO A 278 3.30 5.14 -7.15
C PRO A 278 3.60 3.73 -7.64
N GLU A 279 2.81 3.22 -8.60
CA GLU A 279 3.06 1.92 -9.22
C GLU A 279 4.45 1.83 -9.84
N ALA A 280 4.97 2.92 -10.42
CA ALA A 280 6.31 2.99 -11.00
C ALA A 280 7.42 2.67 -9.99
N LEU A 281 7.26 3.07 -8.72
CA LEU A 281 8.23 2.77 -7.67
C LEU A 281 8.29 1.26 -7.39
N LEU A 282 7.13 0.63 -7.27
CA LEU A 282 7.01 -0.80 -7.00
C LEU A 282 7.39 -1.63 -8.23
N ASP A 283 7.19 -1.10 -9.44
CA ASP A 283 7.57 -1.74 -10.70
C ASP A 283 9.09 -1.96 -10.77
N LEU A 284 9.89 -0.95 -10.39
CA LEU A 284 11.35 -1.08 -10.31
C LEU A 284 11.76 -2.17 -9.29
N ILE A 285 11.21 -2.09 -8.08
CA ILE A 285 11.54 -3.04 -6.99
C ILE A 285 11.21 -4.48 -7.40
N ILE A 286 10.00 -4.71 -7.92
CA ILE A 286 9.53 -6.05 -8.26
C ILE A 286 10.26 -6.61 -9.48
N LYS A 287 10.54 -5.80 -10.51
CA LYS A 287 11.33 -6.25 -11.66
C LYS A 287 12.77 -6.58 -11.26
N ALA A 288 13.40 -5.75 -10.44
CA ALA A 288 14.78 -5.95 -10.01
C ALA A 288 14.92 -7.22 -9.18
N SER A 289 14.02 -7.50 -8.23
CA SER A 289 14.26 -8.56 -7.23
C SER A 289 13.28 -9.73 -7.28
N SER A 290 12.61 -9.95 -8.42
CA SER A 290 11.78 -11.15 -8.61
C SER A 290 11.63 -11.51 -10.09
N ASN A 291 11.31 -12.77 -10.35
CA ASN A 291 11.00 -13.33 -11.65
C ASN A 291 9.49 -13.63 -11.79
N LYS A 292 9.02 -13.90 -13.02
CA LYS A 292 7.63 -14.33 -13.22
C LYS A 292 7.36 -15.61 -12.42
N GLY A 293 6.21 -15.67 -11.75
CA GLY A 293 5.83 -16.79 -10.88
C GLY A 293 6.34 -16.71 -9.43
N ASP A 294 7.32 -15.86 -9.13
CA ASP A 294 7.81 -15.61 -7.78
C ASP A 294 6.71 -14.99 -6.89
N ILE A 295 6.89 -15.09 -5.58
CA ILE A 295 5.94 -14.60 -4.58
C ILE A 295 6.42 -13.29 -3.97
N VAL A 296 5.64 -12.23 -4.19
CA VAL A 296 5.83 -10.91 -3.57
C VAL A 296 4.93 -10.78 -2.35
N LEU A 297 5.51 -10.51 -1.18
CA LEU A 297 4.78 -10.23 0.05
C LEU A 297 4.79 -8.73 0.34
N ASP A 298 3.61 -8.19 0.64
CA ASP A 298 3.44 -6.89 1.27
C ASP A 298 2.70 -7.06 2.61
N PRO A 299 3.41 -7.00 3.76
CA PRO A 299 2.82 -7.23 5.07
C PRO A 299 2.11 -5.98 5.63
N PHE A 300 2.13 -4.85 4.92
CA PHE A 300 1.46 -3.59 5.27
C PHE A 300 0.75 -3.05 4.03
N CYS A 301 -0.10 -3.87 3.41
CA CYS A 301 -0.43 -3.69 2.00
C CYS A 301 -1.36 -2.51 1.70
N GLY A 302 -2.15 -2.02 2.65
CA GLY A 302 -2.98 -0.82 2.50
C GLY A 302 -3.84 -0.84 1.24
N CYS A 303 -3.50 0.00 0.26
CA CYS A 303 -4.21 0.06 -1.04
C CYS A 303 -3.76 -0.98 -2.08
N GLY A 304 -2.81 -1.84 -1.71
CA GLY A 304 -2.30 -2.97 -2.49
C GLY A 304 -1.49 -2.59 -3.71
N THR A 305 -0.72 -1.49 -3.70
CA THR A 305 0.13 -1.12 -4.85
C THR A 305 1.11 -2.25 -5.19
N ALA A 306 1.82 -2.83 -4.22
CA ALA A 306 2.72 -3.95 -4.46
C ALA A 306 1.98 -5.17 -5.03
N THR A 307 0.81 -5.51 -4.47
CA THR A 307 -0.01 -6.64 -4.96
C THR A 307 -0.48 -6.44 -6.41
N ALA A 308 -0.89 -5.23 -6.77
CA ALA A 308 -1.35 -4.91 -8.12
C ALA A 308 -0.22 -4.93 -9.14
N VAL A 309 0.95 -4.39 -8.78
CA VAL A 309 2.13 -4.43 -9.65
C VAL A 309 2.64 -5.86 -9.80
N ALA A 310 2.69 -6.64 -8.72
CA ALA A 310 3.05 -8.06 -8.78
C ALA A 310 2.10 -8.84 -9.70
N GLN A 311 0.79 -8.64 -9.56
CA GLN A 311 -0.23 -9.24 -10.43
C GLN A 311 -0.01 -8.87 -11.91
N ARG A 312 0.18 -7.58 -12.19
CA ARG A 312 0.43 -7.05 -13.53
C ARG A 312 1.67 -7.68 -14.16
N LEU A 313 2.73 -7.81 -13.37
CA LEU A 313 4.01 -8.37 -13.81
C LEU A 313 4.04 -9.91 -13.85
N GLY A 314 2.92 -10.60 -13.58
CA GLY A 314 2.85 -12.05 -13.61
C GLY A 314 3.58 -12.74 -12.45
N ARG A 315 3.68 -12.07 -11.31
CA ARG A 315 4.12 -12.63 -10.02
C ARG A 315 2.90 -13.05 -9.22
N LYS A 316 3.11 -13.97 -8.29
CA LYS A 316 2.13 -14.23 -7.23
C LYS A 316 2.30 -13.20 -6.13
N TRP A 317 1.25 -12.96 -5.37
CA TRP A 317 1.29 -11.95 -4.31
C TRP A 317 0.58 -12.40 -3.04
N ILE A 318 1.10 -11.93 -1.91
CA ILE A 318 0.46 -12.02 -0.61
C ILE A 318 0.36 -10.60 -0.06
N GLY A 319 -0.85 -10.18 0.28
CA GLY A 319 -1.11 -8.91 0.96
C GLY A 319 -1.61 -9.16 2.37
N ILE A 320 -1.12 -8.41 3.36
CA ILE A 320 -1.64 -8.43 4.72
C ILE A 320 -2.02 -7.02 5.14
N ASP A 321 -3.21 -6.84 5.70
CA ASP A 321 -3.61 -5.58 6.32
C ASP A 321 -4.55 -5.82 7.51
N ILE A 322 -4.43 -4.98 8.53
CA ILE A 322 -5.27 -5.06 9.73
C ILE A 322 -6.65 -4.42 9.54
N THR A 323 -6.87 -3.70 8.43
CA THR A 323 -8.10 -2.93 8.20
C THR A 323 -8.97 -3.53 7.12
N HIS A 324 -10.27 -3.70 7.38
CA HIS A 324 -11.22 -4.14 6.36
C HIS A 324 -11.30 -3.16 5.18
N LEU A 325 -11.03 -1.87 5.42
CA LEU A 325 -11.02 -0.89 4.34
C LEU A 325 -9.94 -1.18 3.29
N ALA A 326 -8.72 -1.46 3.72
CA ALA A 326 -7.62 -1.86 2.84
C ALA A 326 -7.99 -3.13 2.06
N ILE A 327 -8.44 -4.16 2.78
CA ILE A 327 -8.80 -5.47 2.20
C ILE A 327 -9.86 -5.31 1.12
N ASN A 328 -10.91 -4.52 1.38
CA ASN A 328 -11.98 -4.31 0.40
C ASN A 328 -11.56 -3.42 -0.76
N LEU A 329 -10.72 -2.41 -0.52
CA LEU A 329 -10.13 -1.63 -1.60
C LEU A 329 -9.30 -2.52 -2.54
N ILE A 330 -8.51 -3.44 -2.00
CA ILE A 330 -7.71 -4.38 -2.80
C ILE A 330 -8.62 -5.33 -3.56
N LYS A 331 -9.64 -5.92 -2.92
CA LYS A 331 -10.63 -6.77 -3.62
C LYS A 331 -11.28 -6.05 -4.78
N TRP A 332 -11.67 -4.81 -4.56
CA TRP A 332 -12.25 -3.96 -5.57
C TRP A 332 -11.25 -3.63 -6.70
N ARG A 333 -9.99 -3.32 -6.37
CA ARG A 333 -8.92 -3.06 -7.33
C ARG A 333 -8.67 -4.28 -8.20
N MET A 334 -8.56 -5.47 -7.60
CA MET A 334 -8.34 -6.73 -8.30
C MET A 334 -9.47 -7.05 -9.27
N ARG A 335 -10.72 -6.82 -8.86
CA ARG A 335 -11.90 -7.00 -9.73
C ARG A 335 -11.92 -6.01 -10.90
N ASN A 336 -11.72 -4.71 -10.64
CA ASN A 336 -11.88 -3.69 -11.68
C ASN A 336 -10.69 -3.61 -12.64
N GLN A 337 -9.47 -3.74 -12.11
CA GLN A 337 -8.24 -3.64 -12.90
C GLN A 337 -7.98 -4.95 -13.65
N PHE A 338 -8.13 -6.10 -12.99
CA PHE A 338 -7.70 -7.40 -13.52
C PHE A 338 -8.84 -8.40 -13.75
N GLY A 339 -10.08 -8.11 -13.34
CA GLY A 339 -11.21 -9.04 -13.48
C GLY A 339 -11.20 -10.20 -12.48
N LEU A 340 -10.36 -10.14 -11.44
CA LEU A 340 -10.17 -11.23 -10.49
C LEU A 340 -11.23 -11.19 -9.38
N LEU A 341 -11.72 -12.36 -8.97
CA LEU A 341 -12.75 -12.53 -7.96
C LEU A 341 -12.20 -13.29 -6.73
N PRO A 342 -12.51 -12.83 -5.50
CA PRO A 342 -12.12 -13.53 -4.29
C PRO A 342 -12.81 -14.90 -4.22
N GLY A 343 -12.11 -15.92 -3.73
CA GLY A 343 -12.57 -17.31 -3.65
C GLY A 343 -12.49 -18.08 -4.97
N LYS A 344 -12.27 -17.40 -6.10
CA LYS A 344 -12.06 -18.00 -7.42
C LYS A 344 -10.60 -17.87 -7.85
N ASP A 345 -10.09 -16.64 -7.90
CA ASP A 345 -8.78 -16.33 -8.46
C ASP A 345 -7.72 -16.03 -7.39
N TYR A 346 -8.16 -15.69 -6.17
CA TYR A 346 -7.30 -15.49 -5.00
C TYR A 346 -8.09 -15.73 -3.70
N LYS A 347 -7.39 -16.05 -2.62
CA LYS A 347 -7.99 -16.29 -1.29
C LYS A 347 -8.10 -15.00 -0.48
N VAL A 348 -9.13 -14.93 0.36
CA VAL A 348 -9.25 -13.93 1.42
C VAL A 348 -9.41 -14.67 2.75
N ILE A 349 -8.52 -14.41 3.70
CA ILE A 349 -8.46 -15.11 4.99
C ILE A 349 -8.53 -14.08 6.11
N GLY A 350 -9.31 -14.36 7.16
CA GLY A 350 -9.44 -13.49 8.34
C GLY A 350 -10.71 -12.64 8.36
N GLU A 351 -11.41 -12.46 7.23
CA GLU A 351 -12.75 -11.87 7.25
C GLU A 351 -13.80 -12.87 7.74
N PRO A 352 -14.86 -12.42 8.45
CA PRO A 352 -16.00 -13.28 8.74
C PRO A 352 -16.63 -13.81 7.44
N ALA A 353 -16.76 -15.14 7.35
CA ALA A 353 -17.39 -15.82 6.22
C ALA A 353 -18.81 -16.34 6.53
N ASP A 354 -19.17 -16.37 7.80
CA ASP A 354 -20.47 -16.85 8.30
C ASP A 354 -20.97 -15.98 9.47
N ILE A 355 -22.17 -16.28 9.95
CA ILE A 355 -22.77 -15.56 11.07
C ILE A 355 -22.01 -15.76 12.38
N ALA A 356 -21.41 -16.94 12.59
CA ALA A 356 -20.63 -17.20 13.80
C ALA A 356 -19.40 -16.29 13.87
N GLY A 357 -18.65 -16.18 12.77
CA GLY A 357 -17.54 -15.25 12.63
C GLY A 357 -17.98 -13.79 12.74
N ALA A 358 -19.15 -13.44 12.19
CA ALA A 358 -19.69 -12.09 12.30
C ALA A 358 -20.04 -11.72 13.76
N ARG A 359 -20.59 -12.66 14.53
CA ARG A 359 -20.85 -12.52 15.97
C ARG A 359 -19.56 -12.39 16.76
N ALA A 360 -18.57 -13.26 16.49
CA ALA A 360 -17.26 -13.17 17.14
C ALA A 360 -16.60 -11.81 16.90
N LEU A 361 -16.64 -11.29 15.67
CA LEU A 361 -16.10 -9.96 15.36
C LEU A 361 -16.88 -8.84 16.09
N ALA A 362 -18.21 -8.93 16.15
CA ALA A 362 -19.05 -7.98 16.87
C ALA A 362 -18.77 -7.92 18.37
N GLU A 363 -18.53 -9.07 19.00
CA GLU A 363 -18.19 -9.20 20.42
C GLU A 363 -16.79 -8.69 20.72
N GLN A 364 -15.83 -9.00 19.85
CA GLN A 364 -14.43 -8.65 20.04
C GLN A 364 -14.18 -7.16 19.78
N ASN A 365 -14.74 -6.61 18.70
CA ASN A 365 -14.61 -5.19 18.36
C ASN A 365 -15.78 -4.68 17.52
N ARG A 366 -16.71 -3.98 18.17
CA ARG A 366 -17.90 -3.40 17.54
C ARG A 366 -17.57 -2.46 16.38
N TYR A 367 -16.49 -1.69 16.44
CA TYR A 367 -16.10 -0.77 15.37
C TYR A 367 -15.57 -1.51 14.14
N GLN A 368 -14.74 -2.53 14.33
CA GLN A 368 -14.30 -3.39 13.22
C GLN A 368 -15.48 -4.11 12.57
N PHE A 369 -16.43 -4.62 13.37
CA PHE A 369 -17.67 -5.18 12.86
C PHE A 369 -18.46 -4.16 12.01
N GLN A 370 -18.58 -2.91 12.47
CA GLN A 370 -19.28 -1.87 11.71
C GLN A 370 -18.60 -1.62 10.36
N TRP A 371 -17.27 -1.44 10.34
CA TRP A 371 -16.54 -1.22 9.10
C TRP A 371 -16.60 -2.41 8.16
N TRP A 372 -16.51 -3.63 8.71
CA TRP A 372 -16.71 -4.85 7.94
C TRP A 372 -18.11 -4.92 7.32
N ALA A 373 -19.17 -4.69 8.09
CA ALA A 373 -20.54 -4.71 7.61
C ALA A 373 -20.80 -3.65 6.53
N LEU A 374 -20.26 -2.44 6.67
CA LEU A 374 -20.32 -1.39 5.66
C LEU A 374 -19.61 -1.80 4.36
N SER A 375 -18.53 -2.57 4.47
CA SER A 375 -17.79 -3.04 3.30
C SER A 375 -18.60 -4.02 2.43
N LEU A 376 -19.49 -4.82 3.04
CA LEU A 376 -20.36 -5.77 2.33
C LEU A 376 -21.33 -5.08 1.37
N VAL A 377 -21.60 -3.79 1.59
CA VAL A 377 -22.51 -2.96 0.77
C VAL A 377 -21.77 -1.85 0.01
N HIS A 378 -20.44 -1.90 -0.02
CA HIS A 378 -19.56 -0.89 -0.63
C HIS A 378 -19.87 0.54 -0.16
N ALA A 379 -20.19 0.70 1.12
CA ALA A 379 -20.45 2.01 1.70
C ALA A 379 -19.16 2.69 2.16
N ARG A 380 -19.12 4.01 2.06
CA ARG A 380 -18.10 4.82 2.72
C ARG A 380 -18.46 4.89 4.19
N ALA A 381 -17.53 4.57 5.09
CA ALA A 381 -17.74 4.87 6.50
C ALA A 381 -17.90 6.39 6.70
N TYR A 382 -18.73 6.81 7.66
CA TYR A 382 -18.96 8.21 7.95
C TYR A 382 -18.07 8.65 9.11
N GLY A 383 -17.25 9.68 8.90
CA GLY A 383 -16.26 10.14 9.86
C GLY A 383 -16.53 11.55 10.36
N ASP A 384 -17.02 11.66 11.59
CA ASP A 384 -16.59 12.73 12.51
C ASP A 384 -16.77 12.23 13.95
N LYS A 385 -15.68 11.91 14.65
CA LYS A 385 -15.69 11.60 16.09
C LYS A 385 -14.56 12.31 16.86
N LYS A 386 -13.95 13.36 16.30
CA LYS A 386 -13.20 14.29 17.14
C LYS A 386 -14.19 15.21 17.85
N LYS A 387 -14.55 14.85 19.09
CA LYS A 387 -15.31 15.66 20.06
C LYS A 387 -16.73 16.09 19.62
N GLY A 388 -17.57 15.15 19.18
CA GLY A 388 -18.99 15.40 18.89
C GLY A 388 -19.90 14.24 19.34
N ALA A 389 -21.19 14.54 19.55
CA ALA A 389 -22.22 13.55 19.89
C ALA A 389 -22.44 12.53 18.76
N ASP A 390 -22.91 11.33 19.11
CA ASP A 390 -23.25 10.26 18.14
C ASP A 390 -24.26 10.78 17.10
N THR A 391 -23.85 10.80 15.83
CA THR A 391 -24.68 11.30 14.72
C THR A 391 -25.71 10.27 14.26
N GLY A 392 -25.56 9.00 14.65
CA GLY A 392 -26.41 7.90 14.19
C GLY A 392 -26.16 7.46 12.74
N ILE A 393 -25.02 7.85 12.16
CA ILE A 393 -24.60 7.50 10.79
C ILE A 393 -23.32 6.69 10.88
N ASP A 394 -23.38 5.42 10.45
CA ASP A 394 -22.20 4.56 10.38
C ASP A 394 -21.53 4.65 9.00
N GLY A 395 -22.32 4.79 7.93
CA GLY A 395 -21.80 4.95 6.58
C GLY A 395 -22.76 5.59 5.59
N MET A 396 -22.29 5.82 4.37
CA MET A 396 -23.06 6.43 3.29
C MET A 396 -22.73 5.83 1.92
N ILE A 397 -23.74 5.79 1.04
CA ILE A 397 -23.59 5.49 -0.38
C ILE A 397 -24.07 6.70 -1.18
N TYR A 398 -23.32 7.08 -2.20
CA TYR A 398 -23.71 8.14 -3.13
C TYR A 398 -24.23 7.55 -4.43
N PHE A 399 -25.28 8.14 -4.99
CA PHE A 399 -25.83 7.74 -6.29
C PHE A 399 -26.44 8.92 -7.04
N THR A 400 -26.72 8.74 -8.32
CA THR A 400 -27.47 9.70 -9.15
C THR A 400 -28.70 9.03 -9.79
N ASP A 401 -29.68 9.79 -10.28
CA ASP A 401 -30.89 9.25 -10.94
C ASP A 401 -31.36 10.05 -12.18
N GLU A 402 -30.44 10.83 -12.76
CA GLU A 402 -30.54 11.82 -13.87
C GLU A 402 -30.69 13.30 -13.43
N LYS A 403 -29.97 14.20 -14.14
CA LYS A 403 -29.60 15.62 -13.84
C LYS A 403 -28.34 15.87 -13.00
N ASP A 404 -27.39 14.94 -12.93
CA ASP A 404 -26.15 15.09 -12.15
C ASP A 404 -26.33 15.49 -10.67
N LYS A 405 -27.56 15.40 -10.14
CA LYS A 405 -27.82 15.73 -8.76
C LYS A 405 -27.41 14.55 -7.90
N LEU A 406 -26.33 14.74 -7.17
CA LEU A 406 -25.81 13.79 -6.21
C LEU A 406 -26.86 13.53 -5.11
N LYS A 407 -27.21 12.27 -4.92
CA LYS A 407 -28.11 11.77 -3.88
C LYS A 407 -27.35 10.88 -2.93
N ARG A 408 -27.86 10.71 -1.71
CA ARG A 408 -27.20 9.97 -0.64
C ARG A 408 -28.12 8.95 0.01
N VAL A 409 -27.52 7.83 0.39
CA VAL A 409 -28.13 6.79 1.21
C VAL A 409 -27.36 6.76 2.52
N ILE A 410 -28.07 6.84 3.64
CA ILE A 410 -27.46 6.72 4.98
C ILE A 410 -27.52 5.29 5.44
N ILE A 411 -26.45 4.84 6.08
CA ILE A 411 -26.35 3.49 6.62
C ILE A 411 -26.14 3.55 8.12
N GLN A 412 -26.91 2.72 8.82
CA GLN A 412 -26.73 2.42 10.23
C GLN A 412 -26.50 0.92 10.40
N VAL A 413 -25.54 0.54 11.25
CA VAL A 413 -25.12 -0.83 11.51
C VAL A 413 -25.35 -1.16 12.99
N LYS A 414 -26.12 -2.21 13.24
CA LYS A 414 -26.41 -2.72 14.58
C LYS A 414 -25.85 -4.13 14.76
N SER A 415 -24.91 -4.26 15.70
CA SER A 415 -24.31 -5.55 16.08
C SER A 415 -25.09 -6.27 17.20
N GLY A 416 -25.86 -5.55 18.01
CA GLY A 416 -26.69 -6.11 19.09
C GLY A 416 -28.18 -6.09 18.75
N THR A 417 -29.03 -6.26 19.76
CA THR A 417 -30.49 -6.28 19.60
C THR A 417 -30.99 -5.02 18.89
N ALA A 418 -31.57 -5.22 17.71
CA ALA A 418 -32.22 -4.17 16.95
C ALA A 418 -33.70 -4.07 17.33
N SER A 419 -34.24 -2.86 17.27
CA SER A 419 -35.61 -2.56 17.67
C SER A 419 -36.26 -1.58 16.69
N VAL A 420 -37.58 -1.38 16.84
CA VAL A 420 -38.33 -0.38 16.08
C VAL A 420 -37.79 1.03 16.31
N LYS A 421 -37.25 1.30 17.50
CA LYS A 421 -36.64 2.59 17.82
C LYS A 421 -35.48 2.90 16.88
N ASP A 422 -34.62 1.93 16.60
CA ASP A 422 -33.48 2.13 15.71
C ASP A 422 -33.93 2.50 14.28
N ILE A 423 -35.04 1.93 13.79
CA ILE A 423 -35.61 2.28 12.48
C ILE A 423 -36.18 3.70 12.47
N ARG A 424 -36.79 4.14 13.57
CA ARG A 424 -37.28 5.52 13.72
C ARG A 424 -36.13 6.51 13.80
N ASP A 425 -35.08 6.15 14.54
CA ASP A 425 -33.87 6.96 14.68
C ASP A 425 -33.20 7.13 13.30
N LEU A 426 -33.02 6.05 12.52
CA LEU A 426 -32.53 6.11 11.15
C LEU A 426 -33.40 7.03 10.26
N SER A 427 -34.73 6.93 10.36
CA SER A 427 -35.63 7.82 9.63
C SER A 427 -35.42 9.29 9.99
N GLY A 428 -35.26 9.60 11.28
CA GLY A 428 -34.99 10.97 11.74
C GLY A 428 -33.64 11.49 11.26
N VAL A 429 -32.62 10.63 11.24
CA VAL A 429 -31.30 10.94 10.67
C VAL A 429 -31.42 11.21 9.17
N MET A 430 -32.17 10.41 8.42
CA MET A 430 -32.38 10.63 6.99
C MET A 430 -33.02 11.98 6.70
N ASP A 431 -34.04 12.37 7.46
CA ASP A 431 -34.71 13.66 7.27
C ASP A 431 -33.78 14.83 7.64
N ARG A 432 -32.99 14.70 8.72
CA ARG A 432 -31.99 15.68 9.14
C ARG A 432 -30.91 15.91 8.09
N GLU A 433 -30.36 14.83 7.54
CA GLU A 433 -29.28 14.87 6.54
C GLU A 433 -29.79 15.00 5.09
N LYS A 434 -31.11 15.10 4.91
CA LYS A 434 -31.79 15.14 3.61
C LYS A 434 -31.41 13.96 2.70
N ALA A 435 -31.28 12.77 3.28
CA ALA A 435 -31.00 11.53 2.55
C ALA A 435 -32.26 10.95 1.91
N GLU A 436 -32.12 10.49 0.67
CA GLU A 436 -33.22 9.94 -0.11
C GLU A 436 -33.63 8.55 0.39
N MET A 437 -32.67 7.78 0.88
CA MET A 437 -32.89 6.42 1.38
C MET A 437 -32.02 6.12 2.61
N GLY A 438 -32.42 5.09 3.36
CA GLY A 438 -31.69 4.54 4.50
C GLY A 438 -31.51 3.04 4.37
N ILE A 439 -30.35 2.54 4.79
CA ILE A 439 -30.06 1.11 4.92
C ILE A 439 -29.76 0.82 6.38
N PHE A 440 -30.52 -0.08 6.98
CA PHE A 440 -30.27 -0.59 8.32
C PHE A 440 -29.67 -1.99 8.21
N ILE A 441 -28.41 -2.14 8.60
CA ILE A 441 -27.71 -3.42 8.61
C ILE A 441 -27.76 -4.01 10.03
N THR A 442 -28.21 -5.25 10.17
CA THR A 442 -28.37 -5.91 11.47
C THR A 442 -27.76 -7.30 11.49
N LEU A 443 -27.14 -7.66 12.62
CA LEU A 443 -26.66 -9.02 12.84
C LEU A 443 -27.80 -10.00 13.15
N GLU A 444 -28.85 -9.51 13.82
CA GLU A 444 -30.04 -10.29 14.19
C GLU A 444 -31.16 -10.13 13.16
N GLU A 445 -32.04 -11.13 13.09
CA GLU A 445 -33.25 -11.07 12.28
C GLU A 445 -34.18 -9.92 12.73
N PRO A 446 -34.70 -9.10 11.80
CA PRO A 446 -35.56 -7.99 12.16
C PRO A 446 -36.93 -8.47 12.61
N THR A 447 -37.49 -7.80 13.61
CA THR A 447 -38.84 -8.10 14.10
C THR A 447 -39.91 -7.58 13.12
N ASN A 448 -41.09 -8.22 13.10
CA ASN A 448 -42.23 -7.76 12.28
C ASN A 448 -42.59 -6.28 12.48
N PRO A 449 -42.57 -5.73 13.72
CA PRO A 449 -42.74 -4.30 13.94
C PRO A 449 -41.70 -3.41 13.23
N MET A 450 -40.44 -3.84 13.16
CA MET A 450 -39.39 -3.10 12.44
C MET A 450 -39.67 -3.06 10.93
N LEU A 451 -40.03 -4.21 10.36
CA LEU A 451 -40.38 -4.31 8.94
C LEU A 451 -41.58 -3.40 8.60
N ARG A 452 -42.62 -3.39 9.45
CA ARG A 452 -43.78 -2.50 9.29
C ARG A 452 -43.38 -1.03 9.37
N GLU A 453 -42.59 -0.63 10.37
CA GLU A 453 -42.11 0.74 10.51
C GLU A 453 -41.30 1.20 9.29
N ALA A 454 -40.40 0.37 8.77
CA ALA A 454 -39.65 0.68 7.55
C ALA A 454 -40.57 0.88 6.34
N LEU A 455 -41.59 0.04 6.18
CA LEU A 455 -42.59 0.15 5.10
C LEU A 455 -43.42 1.44 5.18
N THR A 456 -43.72 1.95 6.39
CA THR A 456 -44.46 3.21 6.56
C THR A 456 -43.74 4.42 5.96
N LYS A 457 -42.41 4.36 5.80
CA LYS A 457 -41.63 5.46 5.20
C LYS A 457 -41.77 5.54 3.68
N GLY A 458 -42.50 4.60 3.09
CA GLY A 458 -42.86 4.59 1.69
C GLY A 458 -41.69 4.18 0.78
N LYS A 459 -41.78 4.62 -0.47
CA LYS A 459 -40.82 4.28 -1.51
C LYS A 459 -40.19 5.54 -2.09
N TYR A 460 -38.88 5.50 -2.29
CA TYR A 460 -38.18 6.39 -3.18
C TYR A 460 -38.56 6.05 -4.63
N LYS A 461 -38.96 7.05 -5.42
CA LYS A 461 -39.24 6.89 -6.85
C LYS A 461 -38.11 7.50 -7.65
N SER A 462 -37.42 6.68 -8.43
CA SER A 462 -36.37 7.14 -9.36
C SER A 462 -37.01 7.95 -10.48
N SER A 463 -36.43 9.11 -10.81
CA SER A 463 -36.83 9.88 -12.00
C SER A 463 -36.55 9.13 -13.30
N SER A 464 -35.46 8.35 -13.33
CA SER A 464 -35.10 7.49 -14.47
C SER A 464 -35.75 6.11 -14.33
N GLY A 465 -36.59 5.73 -15.30
CA GLY A 465 -37.07 4.36 -15.50
C GLY A 465 -38.26 3.89 -14.64
N GLY A 466 -38.91 4.77 -13.86
CA GLY A 466 -40.13 4.45 -13.10
C GLY A 466 -39.97 3.42 -11.98
N LYS A 467 -38.73 3.00 -11.67
CA LYS A 467 -38.45 2.03 -10.60
C LYS A 467 -38.59 2.70 -9.24
N SER A 468 -39.29 2.02 -8.34
CA SER A 468 -39.46 2.43 -6.95
C SER A 468 -38.67 1.54 -6.01
N TYR A 469 -37.96 2.13 -5.06
CA TYR A 469 -37.13 1.44 -4.07
C TYR A 469 -37.67 1.75 -2.67
N PRO A 470 -37.62 0.82 -1.69
CA PRO A 470 -38.00 1.13 -0.32
C PRO A 470 -37.17 2.29 0.23
N ARG A 471 -37.82 3.26 0.89
CA ARG A 471 -37.12 4.41 1.47
C ARG A 471 -36.19 3.99 2.61
N ILE A 472 -36.61 2.98 3.40
CA ILE A 472 -35.75 2.27 4.36
C ILE A 472 -35.67 0.80 3.95
N GLN A 473 -34.45 0.27 3.87
CA GLN A 473 -34.16 -1.14 3.63
C GLN A 473 -33.50 -1.74 4.87
N ILE A 474 -33.98 -2.88 5.33
CA ILE A 474 -33.35 -3.64 6.42
C ILE A 474 -32.65 -4.84 5.79
N LEU A 475 -31.34 -4.99 6.02
CA LEU A 475 -30.52 -6.08 5.50
C LEU A 475 -29.84 -6.80 6.67
N THR A 476 -29.96 -8.13 6.71
CA THR A 476 -29.23 -8.91 7.70
C THR A 476 -27.81 -9.22 7.21
N ILE A 477 -26.87 -9.42 8.13
CA ILE A 477 -25.53 -9.90 7.77
C ILE A 477 -25.61 -11.22 6.99
N GLN A 478 -26.54 -12.10 7.33
CA GLN A 478 -26.71 -13.39 6.63
C GLN A 478 -27.11 -13.17 5.17
N GLN A 479 -28.01 -12.23 4.92
CA GLN A 479 -28.42 -11.85 3.56
C GLN A 479 -27.23 -11.27 2.77
N LEU A 480 -26.46 -10.38 3.39
CA LEU A 480 -25.28 -9.77 2.75
C LEU A 480 -24.20 -10.81 2.42
N LEU A 481 -23.92 -11.73 3.33
CA LEU A 481 -23.01 -12.86 3.11
C LEU A 481 -23.49 -13.78 1.97
N ASN A 482 -24.80 -13.94 1.82
CA ASN A 482 -25.41 -14.70 0.72
C ASN A 482 -25.47 -13.91 -0.61
N GLY A 483 -24.83 -12.73 -0.67
CA GLY A 483 -24.72 -11.92 -1.89
C GLY A 483 -25.91 -10.99 -2.14
N GLN A 484 -26.85 -10.85 -1.20
CA GLN A 484 -27.87 -9.82 -1.29
C GLN A 484 -27.21 -8.45 -1.19
N GLN A 485 -27.67 -7.51 -2.03
CA GLN A 485 -27.17 -6.15 -2.06
C GLN A 485 -28.32 -5.16 -1.88
N PRO A 486 -28.05 -3.94 -1.38
CA PRO A 486 -29.07 -2.90 -1.30
C PRO A 486 -29.72 -2.66 -2.66
N GLN A 487 -31.04 -2.53 -2.66
CA GLN A 487 -31.82 -2.25 -3.86
C GLN A 487 -31.64 -0.77 -4.20
N LEU A 488 -30.71 -0.50 -5.11
CA LEU A 488 -30.38 0.84 -5.61
C LEU A 488 -30.42 0.84 -7.14
N SER A 489 -30.45 2.03 -7.72
CA SER A 489 -30.26 2.22 -9.17
C SER A 489 -28.86 1.77 -9.58
N LYS A 490 -28.75 0.55 -10.14
CA LYS A 490 -27.46 -0.06 -10.53
C LYS A 490 -26.67 0.73 -11.58
N SER A 491 -27.33 1.59 -12.38
CA SER A 491 -26.64 2.40 -13.39
C SER A 491 -25.85 3.58 -12.81
N LEU A 492 -26.01 3.91 -11.53
CA LEU A 492 -25.66 5.24 -11.03
C LEU A 492 -25.12 5.28 -9.58
N THR A 493 -24.85 4.13 -8.94
CA THR A 493 -24.08 4.11 -7.69
C THR A 493 -22.65 4.57 -7.95
N LEU A 494 -22.25 5.67 -7.33
CA LEU A 494 -20.90 6.19 -7.42
C LEU A 494 -20.01 5.34 -6.54
N ASP A 495 -19.07 4.69 -7.19
CA ASP A 495 -18.11 3.82 -6.54
C ASP A 495 -17.40 4.59 -5.42
N PRO A 496 -17.31 4.05 -4.19
CA PRO A 496 -16.64 4.75 -3.11
C PRO A 496 -15.19 5.08 -3.45
N TYR A 497 -14.56 4.30 -4.34
CA TYR A 497 -13.17 4.44 -4.75
C TYR A 497 -13.02 4.99 -6.18
N LYS A 498 -11.91 5.68 -6.44
CA LYS A 498 -11.59 6.12 -7.80
C LYS A 498 -11.18 4.92 -8.66
N LYS A 499 -11.85 4.73 -9.81
CA LYS A 499 -11.52 3.69 -10.81
C LYS A 499 -10.09 3.83 -11.31
N ALA A 500 -9.26 2.85 -10.98
CA ALA A 500 -8.02 2.60 -11.69
C ALA A 500 -8.32 2.19 -13.14
N SER A 501 -7.40 2.47 -14.06
CA SER A 501 -7.55 2.07 -15.45
C SER A 501 -7.57 0.55 -15.57
N ARG A 502 -8.45 0.01 -16.43
CA ARG A 502 -8.52 -1.43 -16.68
C ARG A 502 -7.19 -1.91 -17.26
N TYR A 503 -6.67 -3.02 -16.76
CA TYR A 503 -5.46 -3.62 -17.30
C TYR A 503 -5.73 -4.12 -18.72
N ASN A 504 -4.86 -3.75 -19.67
CA ASN A 504 -4.86 -4.29 -21.02
C ASN A 504 -3.47 -4.88 -21.34
N PRO A 505 -3.34 -6.22 -21.44
CA PRO A 505 -2.06 -6.88 -21.70
C PRO A 505 -1.49 -6.57 -23.10
N GLU A 506 -2.30 -6.14 -24.07
CA GLU A 506 -1.83 -5.86 -25.44
C GLU A 506 -1.10 -4.50 -25.56
N ILE A 507 -1.47 -3.51 -24.73
CA ILE A 507 -0.89 -2.15 -24.77
C ILE A 507 0.48 -2.09 -24.06
N GLU A 508 0.74 -2.98 -23.09
CA GLU A 508 2.00 -2.99 -22.34
C GLU A 508 3.17 -3.63 -23.11
N ASN A 509 2.89 -4.58 -24.02
CA ASN A 509 3.93 -5.20 -24.83
C ASN A 509 4.52 -4.24 -25.87
N GLU A 510 3.82 -3.14 -26.20
CA GLU A 510 4.31 -2.09 -27.11
C GLU A 510 5.04 -0.96 -26.38
N ASN A 511 4.81 -0.77 -25.07
CA ASN A 511 5.35 0.35 -24.27
C ASN A 511 6.38 -0.12 -23.23
N GLY A 512 7.34 -0.95 -23.63
CA GLY A 512 8.52 -1.28 -22.79
C GLY A 512 9.41 -0.07 -22.47
N GLU A 513 9.06 1.12 -22.94
CA GLU A 513 9.73 2.39 -22.65
C GLU A 513 9.31 2.90 -21.27
N LEU A 514 10.31 3.16 -20.43
CA LEU A 514 10.13 3.87 -19.16
C LEU A 514 9.29 5.14 -19.41
N PHE A 515 8.30 5.34 -18.56
CA PHE A 515 7.44 6.53 -18.54
C PHE A 515 8.24 7.83 -18.75
N ASP A 516 8.13 8.42 -19.94
CA ASP A 516 8.50 9.81 -20.21
C ASP A 516 7.45 10.72 -19.55
N LEU A 517 7.80 11.31 -18.41
CA LEU A 517 7.15 12.49 -17.82
C LEU A 517 8.16 13.43 -17.15
#